data_AF-A0A5D9CQ36-F1
#
_entry.id   AF-A0A5D9CQ36-F1
#
_cell.length_a   1.000
_cell.length_b   1.000
_cell.length_c   1.000
_cell.angle_alpha   90.00
_cell.angle_beta   90.00
_cell.angle_gamma   90.00
#
_symmetry.space_group_name_H-M   'P 1'
#
loop_
_entity.id
_entity.type
_entity.pdbx_description
1 polymer ?
#
loop_
_entity_poly.entity_id
_entity_poly.type
_entity_poly.pdbx_seq_one_letter_code
_entity_poly.pdbx_strand_id
1 'polypeptide(L)' 'MKIYMTFAFLVLASTANAQQMSRQQMLEVRSACEADVKKLCNGVQPGGGKLMQCLQQNASSVSETCSAKLMEIKAARQSN' A
#
# COMPACT_ATOMS: atom_id res chain seq x y z
N MET A 1 -34.11 7.70 -32.51
CA MET A 1 -34.60 8.94 -31.88
C MET A 1 -35.54 8.66 -30.69
N LYS A 2 -35.07 7.84 -29.73
CA LYS A 2 -35.66 7.57 -28.40
C LYS A 2 -34.56 7.21 -27.38
N ILE A 3 -33.31 7.46 -27.77
CA ILE A 3 -32.06 7.04 -27.14
C ILE A 3 -31.34 8.22 -26.47
N TYR A 4 -31.78 9.47 -26.70
CA TYR A 4 -31.05 10.67 -26.29
C TYR A 4 -31.58 11.37 -25.03
N MET A 5 -32.66 10.89 -24.41
CA MET A 5 -33.25 11.55 -23.23
C MET A 5 -33.09 10.76 -21.93
N THR A 6 -32.76 9.46 -22.00
CA THR A 6 -32.44 8.60 -20.84
C THR A 6 -30.95 8.32 -20.67
N PHE A 7 -30.12 8.59 -21.68
CA PHE A 7 -28.66 8.44 -21.63
C PHE A 7 -27.92 9.65 -21.03
N ALA A 8 -28.63 10.73 -20.68
CA ALA A 8 -28.04 11.97 -20.19
C ALA A 8 -27.91 12.07 -18.66
N PHE A 9 -28.22 11.01 -17.88
CA PHE A 9 -28.29 11.13 -16.40
C PHE A 9 -27.73 9.97 -15.56
N LEU A 10 -27.03 8.98 -16.13
CA LEU A 10 -26.33 7.96 -15.34
C LEU A 10 -24.82 7.91 -15.62
N VAL A 11 -24.23 9.10 -15.74
CA VAL A 11 -22.80 9.31 -15.49
C VAL A 11 -22.66 9.92 -14.09
N LEU A 12 -23.04 9.16 -13.05
CA LEU A 12 -22.63 9.48 -11.68
C LEU A 12 -21.21 8.98 -11.49
N ALA A 13 -20.29 9.89 -11.80
CA ALA A 13 -18.95 10.06 -11.25
C ALA A 13 -18.35 8.84 -10.50
N SER A 14 -17.45 8.14 -11.20
CA SER A 14 -16.17 7.65 -10.69
C SER A 14 -16.07 7.48 -9.17
N THR A 15 -16.26 6.24 -8.67
CA THR A 15 -15.58 5.84 -7.44
C THR A 15 -14.09 5.82 -7.74
N ALA A 16 -13.42 6.96 -7.55
CA ALA A 16 -11.97 7.01 -7.43
C ALA A 16 -11.62 6.11 -6.24
N ASN A 17 -11.27 4.85 -6.52
CA ASN A 17 -10.85 3.88 -5.52
C ASN A 17 -9.42 4.24 -5.08
N ALA A 18 -9.30 5.39 -4.38
CA ALA A 18 -8.08 5.85 -3.76
C ALA A 18 -7.82 5.14 -2.43
N GLN A 19 -8.31 3.90 -2.26
CA GLN A 19 -7.99 3.07 -1.10
C GLN A 19 -6.60 2.44 -1.28
N GLN A 20 -5.60 3.28 -1.53
CA GLN A 20 -4.21 2.89 -1.72
C GLN A 20 -3.48 2.90 -0.38
N MET A 21 -3.49 1.76 0.32
CA MET A 21 -3.06 1.58 1.72
C MET A 21 -3.74 2.55 2.70
N SER A 22 -4.56 2.02 3.60
CA SER A 22 -4.94 2.81 4.76
C SER A 22 -3.65 3.23 5.50
N ARG A 23 -3.60 4.47 6.00
CA ARG A 23 -2.44 4.93 6.82
C ARG A 23 -2.14 3.95 7.96
N GLN A 24 -3.16 3.27 8.46
CA GLN A 24 -3.07 2.21 9.47
C GLN A 24 -2.18 1.05 9.01
N GLN A 25 -2.40 0.50 7.81
CA GLN A 25 -1.58 -0.59 7.27
C GLN A 25 -0.09 -0.22 7.19
N MET A 26 0.23 1.01 6.79
CA MET A 26 1.62 1.48 6.77
C MET A 26 2.23 1.63 8.16
N LEU A 27 1.44 2.04 9.16
CA LEU A 27 1.91 2.11 10.54
C LEU A 27 2.21 0.71 11.08
N GLU A 28 1.38 -0.29 10.75
CA GLU A 28 1.62 -1.67 11.15
C GLU A 28 2.89 -2.23 10.52
N VAL A 29 3.12 -1.98 9.22
CA VAL A 29 4.37 -2.40 8.58
C VAL A 29 5.57 -1.70 9.23
N ARG A 30 5.49 -0.39 9.50
CA ARG A 30 6.57 0.33 10.17
C ARG A 30 6.87 -0.24 11.56
N SER A 31 5.83 -0.61 12.32
CA SER A 31 5.95 -1.21 13.65
C SER A 31 6.61 -2.59 13.57
N ALA A 32 6.09 -3.47 12.71
CA ALA A 32 6.62 -4.82 12.53
C ALA A 32 8.05 -4.83 11.97
N CYS A 33 8.40 -3.85 11.14
CA CYS A 33 9.72 -3.72 10.53
C CYS A 33 10.61 -2.70 11.25
N GLU A 34 10.29 -2.22 12.45
CA GLU A 34 11.00 -1.08 13.06
C GLU A 34 12.51 -1.35 13.23
N ALA A 35 12.87 -2.53 13.73
CA ALA A 35 14.25 -2.95 13.91
C ALA A 35 15.00 -3.05 12.56
N ASP A 36 14.33 -3.61 11.56
CA ASP A 36 14.88 -3.75 10.21
C ASP A 36 15.03 -2.39 9.51
N VAL A 37 14.06 -1.48 9.70
CA VAL A 37 14.13 -0.12 9.19
C VAL A 37 15.31 0.63 9.80
N LYS A 38 15.53 0.50 11.11
CA LYS A 38 16.67 1.12 11.80
C LYS A 38 18.01 0.56 11.32
N LYS A 39 18.07 -0.74 11.00
CA LYS A 39 19.31 -1.44 10.62
C LYS A 39 19.64 -1.32 9.13
N LEU A 40 18.64 -1.44 8.26
CA LEU A 40 18.80 -1.62 6.81
C LEU A 40 18.34 -0.37 6.03
N CYS A 41 17.37 0.39 6.55
CA CYS A 41 16.75 1.52 5.88
C CYS A 41 16.95 2.85 6.62
N ASN A 42 18.05 2.97 7.38
CA ASN A 42 18.33 4.17 8.15
C ASN A 42 18.41 5.40 7.21
N GLY A 43 17.72 6.48 7.56
CA GLY A 43 17.64 7.70 6.75
C GLY A 43 16.58 7.71 5.64
N VAL A 44 15.84 6.61 5.44
CA VAL A 44 14.71 6.61 4.48
C VAL A 44 13.56 7.46 5.01
N GLN A 45 13.25 8.55 4.32
CA GLN A 45 12.13 9.41 4.68
C GLN A 45 10.78 8.68 4.51
N PRO A 46 9.87 8.78 5.50
CA PRO A 46 8.54 8.23 5.39
C PRO A 46 7.74 8.92 4.27
N GLY A 47 6.87 8.15 3.62
CA GLY A 47 6.01 8.65 2.53
C GLY A 47 6.49 8.26 1.12
N GLY A 48 5.58 8.37 0.15
CA GLY A 48 5.87 8.09 -1.27
C GLY A 48 6.33 6.65 -1.57
N GLY A 49 6.09 5.69 -0.66
CA GLY A 49 6.50 4.29 -0.85
C GLY A 49 7.99 4.00 -0.70
N LYS A 50 8.84 4.99 -0.39
CA LYS A 50 10.30 4.82 -0.29
C LYS A 50 10.71 3.77 0.74
N LEU A 51 10.04 3.74 1.89
CA LEU A 51 10.29 2.73 2.93
C LEU A 51 9.98 1.31 2.45
N MET A 52 8.89 1.14 1.68
CA MET A 52 8.53 -0.15 1.10
C MET A 52 9.56 -0.61 0.09
N GLN A 53 10.07 0.32 -0.73
CA GLN A 53 11.11 -0.01 -1.71
C GLN A 53 12.40 -0.46 -1.03
N CYS A 54 12.83 0.22 0.04
CA CYS A 54 14.01 -0.19 0.79
C CYS A 54 13.83 -1.58 1.43
N LEU A 55 12.69 -1.84 2.05
CA LEU A 55 12.38 -3.14 2.66
C LEU A 55 12.29 -4.25 1.60
N GLN A 56 11.77 -3.96 0.41
CA GLN A 56 11.75 -4.92 -0.70
C GLN A 56 13.14 -5.23 -1.24
N GLN A 57 14.01 -4.23 -1.36
CA GLN A 57 15.42 -4.44 -1.75
C GLN A 57 16.18 -5.29 -0.74
N ASN A 58 15.81 -5.21 0.54
CA ASN A 58 16.40 -5.96 1.62
C ASN A 58 15.54 -7.15 2.09
N ALA A 59 14.59 -7.61 1.27
CA ALA A 59 13.61 -8.63 1.69
C ALA A 59 14.24 -9.97 2.14
N SER A 60 15.46 -10.26 1.70
CA SER A 60 16.25 -11.42 2.13
C SER A 60 16.98 -11.23 3.48
N SER A 61 17.06 -10.00 3.98
CA SER A 61 17.86 -9.61 5.15
C SER A 61 17.03 -9.00 6.28
N VAL A 62 15.74 -8.71 6.04
CA VAL A 62 14.77 -8.34 7.07
C VAL A 62 14.46 -9.54 7.98
N SER A 63 13.96 -9.26 9.18
CA SER A 63 13.44 -10.27 10.09
C SER A 63 12.26 -11.05 9.49
N GLU A 64 12.04 -12.27 10.00
CA GLU A 64 10.86 -13.08 9.65
C GLU A 64 9.55 -12.34 9.93
N THR A 65 9.49 -11.59 11.04
CA THR A 65 8.33 -10.77 11.41
C THR A 65 8.03 -9.71 10.36
N CYS A 66 9.03 -8.97 9.91
CA CYS A 66 8.86 -7.97 8.87
C CYS A 66 8.48 -8.61 7.52
N SER A 67 9.14 -9.72 7.15
CA SER A 67 8.83 -10.45 5.91
C SER A 67 7.37 -10.94 5.88
N ALA A 68 6.91 -11.55 6.98
CA ALA A 68 5.51 -12.00 7.11
C ALA A 68 4.53 -10.83 6.97
N LYS A 69 4.80 -9.69 7.63
CA LYS A 69 3.91 -8.52 7.53
C LYS A 69 3.89 -7.90 6.14
N LEU A 70 5.02 -7.88 5.44
CA LEU A 70 5.10 -7.44 4.05
C LEU A 70 4.28 -8.34 3.12
N MET A 71 4.28 -9.66 3.34
CA MET A 71 3.45 -10.61 2.58
C MET A 71 1.96 -10.41 2.86
N GLU A 72 1.57 -10.25 4.13
CA GLU A 72 0.18 -10.00 4.55
C GLU A 72 -0.40 -8.76 3.84
N ILE A 73 0.37 -7.67 3.83
CA ILE A 73 -0.06 -6.40 3.22
C ILE A 73 -0.07 -6.50 1.69
N LYS A 74 0.84 -7.28 1.09
CA LYS A 74 0.80 -7.58 -0.35
C LYS A 74 -0.47 -8.33 -0.73
N ALA A 75 -0.81 -9.37 0.01
CA ALA A 75 -2.03 -10.16 -0.22
C ALA A 75 -3.29 -9.30 -0.05
N ALA A 76 -3.34 -8.47 0.99
CA ALA A 76 -4.46 -7.56 1.24
C ALA A 76 -4.62 -6.49 0.13
N ARG A 77 -3.54 -6.08 -0.54
CA ARG A 77 -3.60 -5.17 -1.70
C ARG A 77 -4.10 -5.83 -2.98
N GLN A 78 -3.84 -7.12 -3.15
CA GLN A 78 -4.16 -7.84 -4.38
C GLN A 78 -5.61 -8.32 -4.44
N SER A 79 -6.38 -8.19 -3.36
CA SER A 79 -7.81 -8.55 -3.32
C SER A 79 -8.75 -7.38 -3.68
N ASN A 80 -8.24 -6.32 -4.33
CA ASN A 80 -9.03 -5.19 -4.79
C ASN A 80 -8.85 -4.97 -6.29
#